data_AF-A0A959DIC5-F1
#
_entry.id   AF-A0A959DIC5-F1
#
_cell.length_a   1.000
_cell.length_b   1.000
_cell.length_c   1.000
_cell.angle_alpha   90.00
_cell.angle_beta   90.00
_cell.angle_gamma   90.00
#
_symmetry.space_group_name_H-M   'P 1'
#
loop_
_entity.id
_entity.type
_entity.pdbx_description
1 polymer ?
#
loop_
_entity_poly.entity_id
_entity_poly.type
_entity_poly.pdbx_seq_one_letter_code
_entity_poly.pdbx_strand_id
1 'polypeptide(L)'
;MNLSLRIARRYLFAKKSTNAINIITGIAVFGIAVGSAALVLVLSVFNGFEDLITTMYSNFNPDIKVIPARGKTFVADTVTLEK
;
A
#
# COMPACT_ATOMS: atom_id res chain seq x y z
N MET A 1 4.07 -39.67 -4.13
CA MET A 1 5.01 -39.40 -3.02
C MET A 1 4.43 -38.34 -2.08
N ASN A 2 3.48 -38.69 -1.21
CA ASN A 2 2.82 -37.76 -0.27
C ASN A 2 3.09 -38.09 1.21
N LEU A 3 4.17 -38.84 1.48
CA LEU A 3 4.50 -39.29 2.83
C LEU A 3 4.79 -38.10 3.76
N SER A 4 5.58 -37.13 3.29
CA SER A 4 5.94 -35.94 4.07
C SER A 4 4.72 -35.11 4.48
N LEU A 5 3.76 -34.92 3.56
CA LEU A 5 2.53 -34.16 3.81
C LEU A 5 1.57 -34.90 4.76
N ARG A 6 1.52 -36.24 4.67
CA ARG A 6 0.79 -37.09 5.62
C ARG A 6 1.38 -37.04 7.03
N ILE A 7 2.70 -37.04 7.15
CA ILE A 7 3.40 -36.93 8.42
C ILE A 7 3.18 -35.54 9.01
N ALA A 8 3.41 -34.48 8.24
CA ALA A 8 3.20 -33.10 8.67
C ALA A 8 1.79 -32.87 9.21
N ARG A 9 0.75 -33.32 8.48
CA ARG A 9 -0.65 -33.18 8.92
C ARG A 9 -0.96 -33.93 10.23
N ARG A 10 -0.33 -35.09 10.46
CA ARG A 10 -0.50 -35.86 11.71
C ARG A 10 0.05 -35.10 12.93
N TYR A 11 1.15 -34.37 12.77
CA TYR A 11 1.76 -33.59 13.85
C TYR A 11 1.09 -32.22 14.02
N LEU A 12 0.65 -31.59 12.93
CA LEU A 12 -0.07 -30.31 12.96
C LEU A 12 -1.47 -30.43 13.60
N PHE A 13 -2.12 -31.58 13.46
CA PHE A 13 -3.44 -31.88 14.03
C PHE A 13 -3.37 -33.10 14.97
N ALA A 14 -2.56 -33.01 16.02
CA ALA A 14 -2.33 -34.12 16.95
C ALA A 14 -3.60 -34.48 17.75
N LYS A 15 -3.92 -35.79 17.85
CA LYS A 15 -5.07 -36.30 18.62
C LYS A 15 -4.85 -36.16 20.13
N LYS A 16 -5.72 -35.39 20.80
CA LYS A 16 -6.13 -35.28 22.23
C LYS A 16 -5.11 -35.49 23.38
N SER A 17 -4.11 -36.35 23.28
CA SER A 17 -3.18 -36.70 24.38
C SER A 17 -1.98 -35.75 24.52
N THR A 18 -1.77 -34.83 23.58
CA THR A 18 -0.67 -33.85 23.60
C THR A 18 -1.19 -32.42 23.45
N ASN A 19 -2.14 -32.01 24.30
CA ASN A 19 -2.77 -30.69 24.26
C ASN A 19 -1.76 -29.53 24.24
N ALA A 20 -0.64 -29.64 24.96
CA ALA A 20 0.42 -28.63 24.96
C ALA A 20 0.99 -28.36 23.57
N ILE A 21 1.19 -29.41 22.76
CA ILE A 21 1.70 -29.28 21.38
C ILE A 21 0.69 -28.51 20.53
N ASN A 22 -0.60 -28.85 20.62
CA ASN A 22 -1.65 -28.21 19.82
C ASN A 22 -1.80 -26.72 20.17
N ILE A 23 -1.62 -26.34 21.44
CA ILE A 23 -1.63 -24.94 21.89
C ILE A 23 -0.43 -24.18 21.31
N ILE A 24 0.79 -24.71 21.44
CA ILE A 24 2.01 -24.07 20.92
C ILE A 24 1.91 -23.88 19.40
N THR A 25 1.48 -24.92 18.67
CA THR A 25 1.27 -24.85 17.22
C THR A 25 0.20 -23.81 16.86
N GLY A 26 -0.90 -23.74 17.62
CA GLY A 26 -1.94 -22.74 17.40
C GLY A 26 -1.42 -21.30 17.56
N ILE A 27 -0.69 -21.02 18.64
CA ILE A 27 -0.10 -19.69 18.89
C ILE A 27 0.92 -19.33 17.80
N ALA A 28 1.77 -20.28 17.39
CA ALA A 28 2.75 -20.06 16.33
C ALA A 28 2.10 -19.70 14.99
N VAL A 29 1.08 -20.47 14.58
CA VAL A 29 0.33 -20.20 13.35
C VAL A 29 -0.41 -18.87 13.43
N PHE A 30 -1.01 -18.55 14.58
CA PHE A 30 -1.70 -17.28 14.79
C PHE A 30 -0.74 -16.09 14.68
N GLY A 31 0.45 -16.17 15.30
CA GLY A 31 1.47 -15.13 15.21
C GLY A 31 1.93 -14.88 13.78
N ILE A 32 2.20 -15.95 13.02
CA ILE A 32 2.60 -15.85 11.60
C ILE A 32 1.45 -15.27 10.76
N ALA A 33 0.21 -15.70 10.99
CA ALA A 33 -0.96 -15.20 10.28
C ALA A 33 -1.17 -13.69 10.51
N VAL A 34 -1.10 -13.23 11.76
CA VAL A 34 -1.22 -11.80 12.09
C VAL A 34 -0.06 -11.00 11.49
N GLY A 35 1.19 -11.48 11.62
CA GLY A 35 2.36 -10.78 11.09
C GLY A 35 2.34 -10.65 9.57
N SER A 36 1.99 -11.74 8.86
CA SER A 36 1.86 -11.72 7.41
C SER A 36 0.70 -10.83 6.95
N ALA A 37 -0.46 -10.89 7.61
CA ALA A 37 -1.60 -10.02 7.30
C ALA A 37 -1.25 -8.53 7.47
N ALA A 38 -0.54 -8.18 8.55
CA ALA A 38 -0.08 -6.81 8.77
C ALA A 38 0.84 -6.32 7.64
N LEU A 39 1.78 -7.15 7.21
CA LEU A 39 2.71 -6.80 6.13
C LEU A 39 1.98 -6.64 4.78
N VAL A 40 1.02 -7.52 4.48
CA VAL A 40 0.17 -7.40 3.28
C VAL A 40 -0.65 -6.11 3.31
N LEU A 41 -1.23 -5.74 4.46
CA LEU A 41 -1.98 -4.50 4.60
C LEU A 41 -1.10 -3.27 4.37
N VAL A 42 0.10 -3.22 4.96
CA VAL A 42 1.03 -2.10 4.77
C VAL A 42 1.42 -1.95 3.29
N LEU A 43 1.77 -3.05 2.63
CA LEU A 43 2.09 -3.04 1.20
C LEU A 43 0.89 -2.59 0.36
N SER A 44 -0.32 -3.03 0.69
CA SER A 44 -1.53 -2.61 0.00
C SER A 44 -1.80 -1.11 0.13
N VAL A 45 -1.58 -0.55 1.33
CA VAL A 45 -1.72 0.89 1.55
C VAL A 45 -0.68 1.66 0.74
N PHE A 46 0.59 1.24 0.76
CA PHE A 46 1.64 1.89 -0.02
C PHE A 46 1.39 1.85 -1.52
N ASN A 47 0.94 0.72 -2.07
CA ASN A 47 0.56 0.63 -3.48
C ASN A 47 -0.53 1.65 -3.86
N GLY A 48 -1.55 1.83 -3.01
CA GLY A 48 -2.59 2.83 -3.25
C GLY A 48 -2.11 4.27 -3.03
N PHE A 49 -1.22 4.48 -2.06
CA PHE A 49 -0.64 5.80 -1.78
C PHE A 49 0.28 6.29 -2.90
N GLU A 50 1.04 5.38 -3.52
CA GLU A 50 1.88 5.69 -4.68
C GLU A 50 1.07 6.28 -5.83
N ASP A 51 -0.07 5.67 -6.17
CA ASP A 51 -0.96 6.14 -7.23
C ASP A 51 -1.61 7.49 -6.90
N LEU A 52 -2.05 7.66 -5.64
CA LEU A 52 -2.58 8.92 -5.15
C LEU A 52 -1.55 10.05 -5.26
N ILE A 53 -0.33 9.81 -4.79
CA ILE A 53 0.76 10.78 -4.84
C ILE A 53 1.10 11.11 -6.29
N THR A 54 1.25 10.10 -7.15
CA THR A 54 1.54 10.27 -8.58
C THR A 54 0.47 11.15 -9.24
N THR A 55 -0.81 10.84 -9.00
CA THR A 55 -1.93 11.62 -9.52
C THR A 55 -1.90 13.06 -9.02
N MET A 56 -1.60 13.29 -7.74
CA MET A 56 -1.47 14.65 -7.21
C MET A 56 -0.36 15.43 -7.93
N TYR A 57 0.81 14.82 -8.13
CA TYR A 57 1.92 15.45 -8.83
C TYR A 57 1.62 15.73 -10.30
N SER A 58 1.03 14.78 -11.02
CA SER A 58 0.66 14.93 -12.44
C SER A 58 -0.37 16.05 -12.67
N ASN A 59 -1.25 16.33 -11.69
CA ASN A 59 -2.18 17.47 -11.78
C ASN A 59 -1.46 18.83 -11.74
N PHE A 60 -0.34 18.95 -11.00
CA PHE A 60 0.43 20.20 -10.92
C PHE A 60 1.52 20.32 -11.99
N ASN A 61 2.12 19.18 -12.39
CA ASN A 61 3.15 19.09 -13.41
C ASN A 61 2.83 17.96 -14.39
N PRO A 62 1.85 18.19 -15.29
CA PRO A 62 1.54 17.24 -16.35
C PRO A 62 2.66 17.21 -17.38
N ASP A 63 2.77 16.09 -18.12
CA ASP A 63 3.76 15.91 -19.19
C ASP A 63 3.66 17.00 -20.27
N ILE A 64 2.45 17.52 -20.51
CA ILE A 64 2.20 18.64 -21.43
C ILE A 64 1.61 19.79 -20.62
N LYS A 65 2.38 20.87 -20.50
CA LYS A 65 1.98 22.08 -19.77
C LYS A 65 1.78 23.23 -20.76
N VAL A 66 0.53 23.67 -20.94
CA VAL A 66 0.23 24.87 -21.72
C VAL A 66 0.43 26.09 -20.83
N ILE A 67 1.51 26.82 -21.09
CA ILE A 67 1.81 28.10 -20.43
C ILE A 67 1.63 29.26 -21.41
N PRO A 68 1.21 30.44 -20.95
CA PRO A 68 1.07 31.58 -21.83
C PRO A 68 2.46 32.05 -22.34
N ALA A 69 2.59 32.25 -23.65
CA ALA A 69 3.85 32.70 -24.27
C ALA A 69 4.26 34.14 -23.85
N ARG A 70 3.29 34.96 -23.43
CA ARG A 70 3.47 36.28 -22.77
C ARG A 70 2.55 36.34 -21.55
N GLY A 71 3.05 36.92 -20.45
CA GLY A 71 2.32 37.02 -19.17
C GLY A 71 0.95 37.71 -19.30
N LYS A 72 0.08 37.51 -18.30
CA LYS A 72 -1.27 38.11 -18.23
C LYS A 72 -1.27 39.61 -17.92
N THR A 73 -0.11 40.20 -17.69
CA THR A 73 0.05 41.61 -17.36
C THR A 73 0.38 42.39 -18.61
N PHE A 74 -0.49 43.36 -18.93
CA PHE A 74 -0.21 44.44 -19.86
C PHE A 74 0.55 45.54 -19.10
N VAL A 75 1.45 46.25 -19.79
CA VAL A 75 2.01 47.50 -19.25
C VAL A 75 0.85 48.51 -19.23
N ALA A 76 0.47 48.97 -18.04
CA ALA A 76 -0.60 49.94 -17.92
C ALA A 76 -0.14 51.28 -18.51
N ASP A 77 -0.80 51.72 -19.59
CA ASP A 77 -0.61 53.07 -20.11
C ASP A 77 -1.21 54.08 -19.13
N THR A 78 -0.39 55.02 -18.67
CA THR A 78 -0.75 56.05 -17.68
C THR A 78 -1.93 56.92 -18.13
N VAL A 79 -2.21 56.99 -19.44
CA VAL A 79 -3.27 57.82 -20.04
C VAL A 79 -4.68 57.25 -19.82
N THR A 80 -4.83 55.96 -19.49
CA THR A 80 -6.16 55.33 -19.31
C THR A 80 -6.53 55.16 -17.82
N LEU A 81 -5.64 55.54 -16.90
CA LEU A 81 -5.81 55.36 -15.44
C LEU A 81 -6.20 56.65 -14.68
N GLU A 82 -6.33 57.79 -15.36
CA GLU A 82 -6.94 58.98 -14.74
C GLU A 82 -8.45 59.01 -15.03
N LYS A 83 -9.20 59.23 -13.95
CA LYS A 83 -10.66 59.21 -13.87
C LYS A 83 -11.28 60.50 -14.40
#